data_AF-A0A9E2KPZ9-F1
#
_entry.id   AF-A0A9E2KPZ9-F1
#
_cell.length_a   1.000
_cell.length_b   1.000
_cell.length_c   1.000
_cell.angle_alpha   90.00
_cell.angle_beta   90.00
_cell.angle_gamma   90.00
#
_symmetry.space_group_name_H-M   'P 1'
#
loop_
_entity.id
_entity.type
_entity.pdbx_description
1 polymer ?
#
loop_
_entity_poly.entity_id
_entity_poly.type
_entity_poly.pdbx_seq_one_letter_code
_entity_poly.pdbx_strand_id
1 'polypeptide(L)'
;MMQYLQRLGKSLMLPVACLPVAGILMGLGYLFAPTTMQGGQADQSFMLVLGTFCVQAGGAIINNMSVLFAIGVAVGMAKEREGTPALAGIVAWFVIQTLLSPGFVSVLTGGEADAAFSKVNNQFIGIMSGIIGATCYNRFSNTKLPDFLAFFSGKRSVAIITAVVAIVVSAVLF
;
A
#
# COMPACT_ATOMS: atom_id res chain seq x y z
N MET A 1 -18.15 -15.52 10.48
CA MET A 1 -17.15 -15.43 9.40
C MET A 1 -17.66 -14.65 8.18
N MET A 2 -18.89 -14.91 7.69
CA MET A 2 -19.44 -14.21 6.52
C MET A 2 -19.42 -12.67 6.61
N GLN A 3 -19.79 -12.10 7.77
CA GLN A 3 -19.79 -10.63 7.94
C GLN A 3 -18.40 -9.99 7.85
N TYR A 4 -17.34 -10.70 8.30
CA TYR A 4 -15.97 -10.20 8.21
C TYR A 4 -15.49 -10.19 6.76
N LEU A 5 -15.70 -11.28 6.02
CA LEU A 5 -15.34 -11.37 4.60
C LEU A 5 -16.14 -10.38 3.75
N GLN A 6 -17.41 -10.15 4.05
CA GLN A 6 -18.22 -9.12 3.40
C GLN A 6 -17.70 -7.71 3.68
N ARG A 7 -17.27 -7.42 4.92
CA ARG A 7 -16.64 -6.14 5.27
C ARG A 7 -15.31 -5.95 4.54
N LEU A 8 -14.49 -7.00 4.48
CA LEU A 8 -13.24 -6.97 3.74
C LEU A 8 -13.53 -6.68 2.26
N GLY A 9 -14.46 -7.40 1.63
CA GLY A 9 -14.87 -7.14 0.24
C GLY A 9 -15.34 -5.69 0.01
N LYS A 10 -16.11 -5.12 0.93
CA LYS A 10 -16.52 -3.70 0.87
C LYS A 10 -15.33 -2.75 1.04
N SER A 11 -14.35 -3.08 1.87
CA SER A 11 -13.15 -2.24 2.06
C SER A 11 -12.28 -2.16 0.82
N LEU A 12 -12.25 -3.22 0.01
CA LEU A 12 -11.52 -3.26 -1.27
C LEU A 12 -12.13 -2.35 -2.33
N MET A 13 -13.38 -1.91 -2.18
CA MET A 13 -14.02 -1.01 -3.14
C MET A 13 -13.40 0.38 -3.14
N LEU A 14 -12.86 0.83 -2.00
CA LEU A 14 -12.30 2.19 -1.88
C LEU A 14 -11.05 2.39 -2.78
N PRO A 15 -10.03 1.51 -2.77
CA PRO A 15 -8.93 1.58 -3.72
C PRO A 15 -9.34 1.31 -5.17
N VAL A 16 -10.26 0.37 -5.37
CA VAL A 16 -10.72 -0.04 -6.72
C VAL A 16 -11.44 1.09 -7.45
N ALA A 17 -12.10 2.00 -6.71
CA ALA A 17 -12.76 3.17 -7.28
C ALA A 17 -11.80 4.13 -8.03
N CYS A 18 -10.48 4.06 -7.79
CA CYS A 18 -9.50 4.86 -8.53
C CYS A 18 -9.11 4.27 -9.88
N LEU A 19 -9.37 2.98 -10.13
CA LEU A 19 -8.98 2.27 -11.36
C LEU A 19 -9.64 2.81 -12.64
N PRO A 20 -10.92 3.20 -12.66
CA PRO A 20 -11.54 3.76 -13.85
C PRO A 20 -10.83 5.02 -14.35
N VAL A 21 -10.44 5.91 -13.44
CA VAL A 21 -9.71 7.14 -13.80
C VAL A 21 -8.33 6.81 -14.36
N ALA A 22 -7.60 5.88 -13.74
CA ALA A 22 -6.31 5.42 -14.24
C ALA A 22 -6.42 4.83 -15.66
N GLY A 23 -7.44 4.00 -15.90
CA GLY A 23 -7.70 3.39 -17.21
C GLY A 23 -8.06 4.42 -18.28
N ILE A 24 -8.91 5.40 -17.96
CA ILE A 24 -9.27 6.47 -18.90
C ILE A 24 -8.05 7.32 -19.24
N LEU A 25 -7.24 7.72 -18.25
CA LEU A 25 -6.04 8.52 -18.47
C LEU A 25 -5.01 7.80 -19.33
N MET A 26 -4.74 6.51 -19.06
CA MET A 26 -3.83 5.73 -19.89
C MET A 26 -4.41 5.48 -21.28
N GLY A 27 -5.71 5.20 -21.40
CA GLY A 27 -6.38 4.99 -22.68
C GLY A 27 -6.28 6.22 -23.60
N LEU A 28 -6.59 7.41 -23.07
CA LEU A 28 -6.39 8.67 -23.79
C LEU A 28 -4.92 8.94 -24.08
N GLY A 29 -4.03 8.64 -23.13
CA GLY A 29 -2.60 8.82 -23.29
C GLY A 29 -2.02 7.98 -24.44
N TYR A 30 -2.43 6.72 -24.56
CA TYR A 30 -2.03 5.84 -25.67
C TYR A 30 -2.65 6.23 -27.01
N LEU A 31 -3.86 6.82 -27.02
CA LEU A 31 -4.45 7.38 -28.24
C LEU A 31 -3.66 8.58 -28.77
N PHE A 32 -3.23 9.49 -27.90
CA PHE A 32 -2.47 10.67 -28.30
C PHE A 32 -0.99 10.38 -28.56
N ALA A 33 -0.44 9.37 -27.90
CA ALA A 33 0.98 9.04 -27.99
C ALA A 33 1.19 7.51 -28.09
N PRO A 34 0.89 6.87 -29.23
CA PRO A 34 1.02 5.42 -29.39
C PRO A 34 2.48 4.92 -29.24
N THR A 35 3.47 5.77 -29.52
CA THR A 35 4.90 5.47 -29.34
C THR A 35 5.32 5.33 -27.88
N THR A 36 4.51 5.81 -26.92
CA THR A 36 4.78 5.66 -25.48
C THR A 36 4.69 4.22 -25.01
N MET A 37 4.00 3.35 -25.76
CA MET A 37 3.97 1.91 -25.51
C MET A 37 5.32 1.24 -25.78
N GLN A 38 6.19 1.84 -26.60
CA GLN A 38 7.47 1.26 -27.02
C GLN A 38 8.69 1.93 -26.33
N GLY A 39 8.47 2.81 -25.36
CA GLY A 39 9.57 3.52 -24.68
C GLY A 39 10.32 4.52 -25.57
N GLY A 40 9.74 4.93 -26.69
CA GLY A 40 10.33 5.92 -27.59
C GLY A 40 10.43 7.31 -26.96
N GLN A 41 11.50 8.05 -27.26
CA GLN A 41 11.62 9.44 -26.86
C GLN A 41 10.44 10.24 -27.43
N ALA A 42 9.77 11.01 -26.59
CA ALA A 42 8.78 11.97 -27.06
C ALA A 42 9.52 12.96 -27.96
N ASP A 43 9.28 12.90 -29.25
CA ASP A 43 9.56 14.03 -30.11
C ASP A 43 8.80 15.25 -29.54
N GLN A 44 9.35 16.46 -29.66
CA GLN A 44 8.87 17.68 -28.97
C GLN A 44 7.44 18.15 -29.39
N SER A 45 6.69 17.29 -30.07
CA SER A 45 5.29 17.52 -30.46
C SER A 45 4.38 17.56 -29.23
N PHE A 46 3.59 18.62 -29.12
CA PHE A 46 2.65 18.86 -28.02
C PHE A 46 1.74 17.65 -27.69
N MET A 47 1.23 16.94 -28.72
CA MET A 47 0.38 15.75 -28.53
C MET A 47 1.11 14.57 -27.86
N LEU A 48 2.40 14.37 -28.15
CA LEU A 48 3.21 13.31 -27.52
C LEU A 48 3.50 13.63 -26.06
N VAL A 49 3.78 14.90 -25.75
CA VAL A 49 3.96 15.38 -24.37
C VAL A 49 2.66 15.22 -23.57
N LEU A 50 1.52 15.59 -24.14
CA LEU A 50 0.21 15.40 -23.49
C LEU A 50 -0.08 13.91 -23.26
N GLY A 51 0.15 13.07 -24.27
CA GLY A 51 -0.10 11.63 -24.17
C GLY A 51 0.80 10.93 -23.14
N THR A 52 2.11 11.22 -23.13
CA THR A 52 3.04 10.72 -22.10
C THR A 52 2.64 11.16 -20.71
N PHE A 53 2.21 12.41 -20.53
CA PHE A 53 1.73 12.92 -19.24
C PHE A 53 0.49 12.16 -18.75
N CYS A 54 -0.48 11.92 -19.64
CA CYS A 54 -1.67 11.13 -19.32
C CYS A 54 -1.34 9.67 -18.96
N VAL A 55 -0.43 9.01 -19.69
CA VAL A 55 0.02 7.65 -19.38
C VAL A 55 0.69 7.60 -18.01
N GLN A 56 1.60 8.53 -17.71
CA GLN A 56 2.29 8.57 -16.42
C GLN A 56 1.33 8.89 -15.26
N ALA A 57 0.35 9.78 -15.46
CA ALA A 57 -0.66 10.09 -14.46
C ALA A 57 -1.52 8.87 -14.10
N GLY A 58 -1.97 8.08 -15.08
CA GLY A 58 -2.69 6.84 -14.82
C GLY A 58 -1.78 5.74 -14.24
N GLY A 59 -0.53 5.65 -14.73
CA GLY A 59 0.50 4.76 -14.20
C GLY A 59 0.80 5.01 -12.72
N ALA A 60 0.78 6.27 -12.26
CA ALA A 60 0.99 6.60 -10.85
C ALA A 60 -0.03 5.91 -9.92
N ILE A 61 -1.29 5.76 -10.36
CA ILE A 61 -2.33 5.05 -9.59
C ILE A 61 -2.07 3.55 -9.60
N ILE A 62 -1.80 2.96 -10.77
CA ILE A 62 -1.60 1.51 -10.93
C ILE A 62 -0.34 1.03 -10.20
N ASN A 63 0.76 1.78 -10.35
CA ASN A 63 2.06 1.43 -9.77
C ASN A 63 2.08 1.55 -8.24
N ASN A 64 1.16 2.32 -7.66
CA ASN A 64 1.01 2.49 -6.21
C ASN A 64 -0.24 1.80 -5.65
N MET A 65 -0.84 0.84 -6.38
CA MET A 65 -2.03 0.14 -5.91
C MET A 65 -1.82 -0.54 -4.56
N SER A 66 -0.66 -1.15 -4.31
CA SER A 66 -0.39 -1.83 -3.05
C SER A 66 -0.60 -0.94 -1.82
N VAL A 67 -0.07 0.29 -1.83
CA VAL A 67 -0.25 1.24 -0.73
C VAL A 67 -1.69 1.77 -0.68
N LEU A 68 -2.34 1.97 -1.84
CA LEU A 68 -3.76 2.33 -1.88
C LEU A 68 -4.61 1.23 -1.22
N PHE A 69 -4.32 -0.05 -1.47
CA PHE A 69 -4.97 -1.18 -0.81
C PHE A 69 -4.68 -1.22 0.69
N ALA A 70 -3.44 -0.94 1.13
CA ALA A 70 -3.11 -0.84 2.54
C ALA A 70 -3.95 0.21 3.27
N ILE A 71 -4.09 1.40 2.68
CA ILE A 71 -4.90 2.49 3.21
C ILE A 71 -6.38 2.10 3.21
N GLY A 72 -6.90 1.69 2.06
CA GLY A 72 -8.33 1.47 1.87
C GLY A 72 -8.87 0.31 2.70
N VAL A 73 -8.11 -0.77 2.80
CA VAL A 73 -8.46 -1.90 3.67
C VAL A 73 -8.37 -1.50 5.14
N ALA A 74 -7.33 -0.76 5.55
CA ALA A 74 -7.20 -0.34 6.93
C ALA A 74 -8.38 0.53 7.39
N VAL A 75 -8.76 1.53 6.58
CA VAL A 75 -9.91 2.40 6.87
C VAL A 75 -11.22 1.64 6.79
N GLY A 76 -11.41 0.81 5.76
CA GLY A 76 -12.67 0.09 5.56
C GLY A 76 -12.93 -1.02 6.59
N MET A 77 -11.87 -1.53 7.23
CA MET A 77 -11.95 -2.57 8.28
C MET A 77 -11.89 -1.99 9.71
N ALA A 78 -11.60 -0.70 9.87
CA ALA A 78 -11.65 -0.04 11.16
C ALA A 78 -13.10 0.10 11.66
N LYS A 79 -13.29 -0.01 12.98
CA LYS A 79 -14.62 0.17 13.62
C LYS A 79 -15.07 1.63 13.58
N GLU A 80 -14.12 2.56 13.60
CA GLU A 80 -14.36 4.00 13.62
C GLU A 80 -13.79 4.62 12.34
N ARG A 81 -14.46 5.66 11.84
CA ARG A 81 -14.03 6.39 10.65
C ARG A 81 -13.02 7.46 11.02
N GLU A 82 -11.78 7.02 11.25
CA GLU A 82 -10.66 7.89 11.58
C GLU A 82 -9.48 7.70 10.64
N GLY A 83 -8.55 8.67 10.62
CA GLY A 83 -7.32 8.59 9.83
C GLY A 83 -6.23 7.71 10.44
N THR A 84 -6.28 7.44 11.75
CA THR A 84 -5.30 6.60 12.45
C THR A 84 -5.15 5.17 11.86
N PRO A 85 -6.22 4.41 11.55
CA PRO A 85 -6.06 3.10 10.91
C PRO A 85 -5.39 3.21 9.54
N ALA A 86 -5.65 4.27 8.76
CA ALA A 86 -4.99 4.52 7.48
C ALA A 86 -3.46 4.63 7.67
N LEU A 87 -3.05 5.47 8.63
CA LEU A 87 -1.64 5.67 8.96
C LEU A 87 -1.00 4.36 9.45
N ALA A 88 -1.69 3.59 10.28
CA ALA A 88 -1.23 2.28 10.72
C ALA A 88 -1.03 1.31 9.54
N GLY A 89 -1.98 1.23 8.60
CA GLY A 89 -1.87 0.40 7.40
C GLY A 89 -0.68 0.78 6.51
N ILE A 90 -0.43 2.09 6.34
CA ILE A 90 0.75 2.59 5.62
C ILE A 90 2.04 2.21 6.35
N VAL A 91 2.09 2.37 7.68
CA VAL A 91 3.26 2.00 8.49
C VAL A 91 3.57 0.51 8.34
N ALA A 92 2.56 -0.36 8.42
CA ALA A 92 2.75 -1.80 8.17
C ALA A 92 3.34 -2.06 6.78
N TRP A 93 2.78 -1.39 5.76
CA TRP A 93 3.24 -1.53 4.39
C TRP A 93 4.70 -1.09 4.22
N PHE A 94 5.09 0.06 4.76
CA PHE A 94 6.49 0.53 4.68
C PHE A 94 7.47 -0.43 5.35
N VAL A 95 7.12 -0.96 6.52
CA VAL A 95 7.97 -1.90 7.25
C VAL A 95 8.17 -3.17 6.43
N ILE A 96 7.08 -3.76 5.91
CA ILE A 96 7.15 -4.99 5.10
C ILE A 96 7.95 -4.78 3.82
N GLN A 97 7.71 -3.66 3.12
CA GLN A 97 8.42 -3.35 1.87
C GLN A 97 9.92 -3.15 2.06
N THR A 98 10.31 -2.55 3.19
CA THR A 98 11.72 -2.31 3.50
C THR A 98 12.42 -3.61 3.88
N LEU A 99 11.81 -4.39 4.78
CA LEU A 99 12.39 -5.63 5.30
C LEU A 99 12.40 -6.79 4.31
N LEU A 100 11.53 -6.77 3.30
CA LEU A 100 11.51 -7.78 2.24
C LEU A 100 12.07 -7.25 0.92
N SER A 101 12.71 -6.08 0.93
CA SER A 101 13.35 -5.55 -0.26
C SER A 101 14.51 -6.45 -0.71
N PRO A 102 14.72 -6.67 -2.02
CA PRO A 102 15.82 -7.51 -2.50
C PRO A 102 17.19 -7.12 -1.94
N GLY A 103 17.42 -5.81 -1.76
CA GLY A 103 18.67 -5.28 -1.21
C GLY A 103 18.89 -5.57 0.27
N PHE A 104 17.82 -5.67 1.08
CA PHE A 104 17.96 -6.06 2.48
C PHE A 104 18.02 -7.59 2.62
N VAL A 105 17.24 -8.32 1.82
CA VAL A 105 17.26 -9.78 1.81
C VAL A 105 18.63 -10.33 1.41
N SER A 106 19.28 -9.73 0.41
CA SER A 106 20.63 -10.16 0.00
C SER A 106 21.67 -10.00 1.10
N VAL A 107 21.55 -8.95 1.93
CA VAL A 107 22.39 -8.76 3.12
C VAL A 107 22.15 -9.86 4.15
N LEU A 108 20.91 -10.32 4.32
CA LEU A 108 20.55 -11.37 5.29
C LEU A 108 20.94 -12.77 4.81
N THR A 109 20.81 -13.07 3.51
CA THR A 109 21.11 -14.40 2.94
C THR A 109 22.58 -14.57 2.58
N GLY A 110 23.36 -13.48 2.50
CA GLY A 110 24.75 -13.50 2.04
C GLY A 110 24.91 -13.82 0.55
N GLY A 111 23.85 -13.66 -0.24
CA GLY A 111 23.81 -13.98 -1.66
C GLY A 111 22.73 -13.20 -2.41
N GLU A 112 22.48 -13.52 -3.68
CA GLU A 112 21.39 -12.87 -4.43
C GLU A 112 20.03 -13.24 -3.84
N ALA A 113 19.18 -12.23 -3.63
CA ALA A 113 17.81 -12.44 -3.18
C ALA A 113 16.97 -13.12 -4.27
N ASP A 114 16.06 -14.02 -3.86
CA ASP A 114 15.12 -14.65 -4.80
C ASP A 114 14.32 -13.59 -5.58
N ALA A 115 14.05 -13.87 -6.86
CA ALA A 115 13.30 -12.98 -7.73
C ALA A 115 11.90 -12.61 -7.18
N ALA A 116 11.31 -13.45 -6.33
CA ALA A 116 10.07 -13.18 -5.61
C ALA A 116 10.12 -11.89 -4.78
N PHE A 117 11.28 -11.56 -4.19
CA PHE A 117 11.44 -10.35 -3.38
C PHE A 117 11.32 -9.06 -4.21
N SER A 118 11.59 -9.14 -5.51
CA SER A 118 11.37 -8.01 -6.43
C SER A 118 9.88 -7.73 -6.69
N LYS A 119 8.99 -8.64 -6.30
CA LYS A 119 7.54 -8.56 -6.48
C LYS A 119 6.77 -8.41 -5.17
N VAL A 120 7.44 -8.11 -4.06
CA VAL A 120 6.81 -7.83 -2.75
C VAL A 120 5.85 -6.66 -2.86
N ASN A 121 6.15 -5.67 -3.70
CA ASN A 121 5.24 -4.56 -3.97
C ASN A 121 4.03 -4.99 -4.82
N ASN A 122 3.05 -5.63 -4.19
CA ASN A 122 1.82 -6.11 -4.80
C ASN A 122 0.58 -5.84 -3.92
N GLN A 123 -0.60 -6.02 -4.50
CA GLN A 123 -1.89 -5.75 -3.85
C GLN A 123 -2.13 -6.68 -2.66
N PHE A 124 -1.59 -7.91 -2.67
CA PHE A 124 -1.72 -8.84 -1.55
C PHE A 124 -1.02 -8.31 -0.30
N ILE A 125 0.23 -7.86 -0.42
CA ILE A 125 0.96 -7.20 0.69
C ILE A 125 0.23 -5.93 1.14
N GLY A 126 -0.35 -5.18 0.20
CA GLY A 126 -1.23 -4.06 0.50
C GLY A 126 -2.40 -4.45 1.41
N ILE A 127 -3.22 -5.41 0.98
CA ILE A 127 -4.39 -5.90 1.72
C ILE A 127 -3.99 -6.43 3.10
N MET A 128 -2.92 -7.24 3.17
CA MET A 128 -2.37 -7.76 4.42
C MET A 128 -1.97 -6.64 5.37
N SER A 129 -1.22 -5.65 4.89
CA SER A 129 -0.83 -4.46 5.66
C SER A 129 -2.03 -3.68 6.18
N GLY A 130 -3.07 -3.54 5.34
CA GLY A 130 -4.31 -2.89 5.73
C GLY A 130 -5.07 -3.66 6.82
N ILE A 131 -5.12 -5.00 6.74
CA ILE A 131 -5.71 -5.84 7.77
C ILE A 131 -4.94 -5.69 9.09
N ILE A 132 -3.60 -5.69 9.06
CA ILE A 132 -2.77 -5.49 10.25
C ILE A 132 -3.07 -4.13 10.88
N GLY A 133 -3.08 -3.05 10.09
CA GLY A 133 -3.39 -1.69 10.56
C GLY A 133 -4.78 -1.58 11.18
N ALA A 134 -5.81 -2.12 10.52
CA ALA A 134 -7.17 -2.15 11.06
C ALA A 134 -7.27 -2.98 12.35
N THR A 135 -6.60 -4.13 12.40
CA THR A 135 -6.63 -5.02 13.57
C THR A 135 -5.95 -4.37 14.77
N CYS A 136 -4.81 -3.74 14.55
CA CYS A 136 -4.09 -2.99 15.58
C CYS A 136 -4.91 -1.79 16.06
N TYR A 137 -5.53 -1.04 15.15
CA TYR A 137 -6.41 0.08 15.52
C TYR A 137 -7.58 -0.40 16.38
N ASN A 138 -8.31 -1.42 15.92
CA ASN A 138 -9.50 -1.93 16.60
C ASN A 138 -9.22 -2.53 17.98
N ARG A 139 -7.96 -2.89 18.27
CA ARG A 139 -7.55 -3.50 19.54
C ARG A 139 -6.84 -2.51 20.47
N PHE A 140 -6.00 -1.62 19.94
CA PHE A 140 -5.09 -0.80 20.74
C PHE A 140 -5.41 0.70 20.76
N SER A 141 -6.43 1.16 20.02
CA SER A 141 -6.81 2.58 19.99
C SER A 141 -7.20 3.16 21.35
N ASN A 142 -7.59 2.32 22.31
CA ASN A 142 -8.00 2.71 23.66
C ASN A 142 -7.06 2.17 24.76
N THR A 143 -5.88 1.65 24.41
CA THR A 143 -4.94 1.08 25.38
C THR A 143 -4.27 2.17 26.20
N LYS A 144 -4.25 2.01 27.52
CA LYS A 144 -3.50 2.88 28.45
C LYS A 144 -2.15 2.24 28.75
N LEU A 145 -1.07 2.98 28.50
CA LEU A 145 0.29 2.59 28.84
C LEU A 145 0.68 3.12 30.23
N PRO A 146 1.72 2.55 30.88
CA PRO A 146 2.22 3.04 32.16
C PRO A 146 2.66 4.51 32.09
N ASP A 147 2.75 5.19 33.24
CA ASP A 147 2.96 6.65 33.30
C ASP A 147 4.19 7.14 32.52
N PHE A 148 5.28 6.37 32.48
CA PHE A 148 6.48 6.72 31.72
C PHE A 148 6.32 6.62 30.19
N LEU A 149 5.32 5.89 29.67
CA LEU A 149 4.95 5.81 28.24
C LEU A 149 3.57 6.42 27.96
N ALA A 150 3.00 7.17 28.90
CA ALA A 150 1.64 7.70 28.78
C ALA A 150 1.43 8.53 27.51
N PHE A 151 2.48 9.20 27.01
CA PHE A 151 2.46 9.95 25.74
C PHE A 151 2.03 9.11 24.53
N PHE A 152 2.37 7.82 24.50
CA PHE A 152 2.04 6.91 23.41
C PHE A 152 0.69 6.22 23.60
N SER A 153 -0.05 6.49 24.69
CA SER A 153 -1.33 5.82 24.95
C SER A 153 -2.41 6.14 23.92
N GLY A 154 -3.40 5.24 23.84
CA GLY A 154 -4.54 5.35 22.95
C GLY A 154 -4.16 5.25 21.48
N LYS A 155 -4.76 6.11 20.64
CA LYS A 155 -4.60 6.10 19.18
C LYS A 155 -3.17 6.28 18.70
N ARG A 156 -2.30 6.90 19.52
CA ARG A 156 -0.87 7.08 19.21
C ARG A 156 -0.09 5.77 19.27
N SER A 157 -0.51 4.81 20.10
CA SER A 157 0.14 3.50 20.22
C SER A 157 -0.05 2.63 18.98
N VAL A 158 -1.12 2.89 18.22
CA VAL A 158 -1.56 2.01 17.13
C VAL A 158 -0.46 1.87 16.08
N ALA A 159 0.14 2.98 15.64
CA ALA A 159 1.20 2.95 14.63
C ALA A 159 2.44 2.18 15.12
N ILE A 160 2.79 2.34 16.40
CA ILE A 160 3.95 1.69 17.02
C ILE A 160 3.74 0.17 17.06
N ILE A 161 2.59 -0.27 17.58
CA ILE A 161 2.26 -1.69 17.66
C ILE A 161 2.16 -2.29 16.25
N THR A 162 1.59 -1.55 15.32
CA THR A 162 1.49 -1.98 13.92
C THR A 162 2.86 -2.20 13.29
N ALA A 163 3.84 -1.34 13.56
CA ALA A 163 5.21 -1.53 13.11
C ALA A 163 5.83 -2.81 13.70
N VAL A 164 5.65 -3.06 15.00
CA VAL A 164 6.14 -4.30 15.64
C VAL A 164 5.50 -5.55 15.03
N VAL A 165 4.19 -5.54 14.83
CA VAL A 165 3.48 -6.66 14.18
C VAL A 165 3.96 -6.84 12.74
N ALA A 166 4.19 -5.75 12.01
CA ALA A 166 4.70 -5.80 10.64
C ALA A 166 6.13 -6.38 10.55
N ILE A 167 7.00 -6.12 11.55
CA ILE A 167 8.31 -6.78 11.65
C ILE A 167 8.14 -8.29 11.78
N VAL A 168 7.27 -8.75 12.68
CA VAL A 168 7.00 -10.19 12.87
C VAL A 168 6.43 -10.82 11.61
N VAL A 169 5.48 -10.16 10.95
CA VAL A 169 4.92 -10.63 9.67
C VAL A 169 5.99 -10.69 8.58
N SER A 170 6.89 -9.70 8.53
CA SER A 170 8.01 -9.72 7.58
C SER A 170 8.94 -10.91 7.84
N ALA A 171 9.25 -11.21 9.10
CA ALA A 171 10.07 -12.38 9.43
C ALA A 171 9.42 -13.72 9.06
N VAL A 172 8.08 -13.79 8.99
CA VAL A 172 7.34 -14.98 8.52
C VAL A 172 7.29 -15.06 7.00
N LEU A 173 7.32 -13.91 6.31
CA LEU A 173 7.28 -13.81 4.84
C LEU A 173 8.67 -13.88 4.19
N PHE A 174 9.73 -13.66 4.97
CA PHE A 174 11.13 -13.85 4.58
C PHE A 174 11.44 -15.34 4.37
#